data_AF-A0A2T4IUN4-F1
#
_entry.id   AF-A0A2T4IUN4-F1
#
_cell.length_a   1.000
_cell.length_b   1.000
_cell.length_c   1.000
_cell.angle_alpha   90.00
_cell.angle_beta   90.00
_cell.angle_gamma   90.00
#
_symmetry.space_group_name_H-M   'P 1'
#
loop_
_entity.id
_entity.type
_entity.pdbx_description
1 polymer ?
#
loop_
_entity_poly.entity_id
_entity_poly.type
_entity_poly.pdbx_seq_one_letter_code
_entity_poly.pdbx_strand_id
1 'polypeptide(L)'
;MASGTRKTGFGENPRAQFDAGARKTPLRVPAKRERVKLGEGGRFVIPAAMREEMGVRPGEDLILHVENGELRVRSWLQNLRRVQAELSALKKPGESVVDEFLKERREEQLRSDKRLDRLHAEGTTTRKRAK
;
A
#
# COMPACT_ATOMS: atom_id res chain seq x y z
N MET A 1 -18.11 -69.81 -21.63
CA MET A 1 -18.04 -68.65 -22.56
C MET A 1 -19.44 -68.06 -22.61
N ALA A 2 -19.74 -66.78 -22.41
CA ALA A 2 -18.95 -65.57 -22.41
C ALA A 2 -19.50 -64.58 -21.35
N SER A 3 -18.60 -63.81 -20.74
CA SER A 3 -18.91 -62.69 -19.86
C SER A 3 -19.44 -61.50 -20.67
N GLY A 4 -20.65 -61.04 -20.38
CA GLY A 4 -21.18 -59.76 -20.89
C GLY A 4 -21.40 -58.79 -19.74
N THR A 5 -20.36 -58.06 -19.34
CA THR A 5 -20.47 -56.99 -18.34
C THR A 5 -21.22 -55.80 -18.94
N ARG A 6 -22.31 -55.39 -18.28
CA ARG A 6 -23.06 -54.16 -18.59
C ARG A 6 -22.12 -52.97 -18.41
N LYS A 7 -21.71 -52.33 -19.51
CA LYS A 7 -21.13 -50.99 -19.46
C LYS A 7 -22.27 -50.00 -19.27
N THR A 8 -22.51 -49.60 -18.02
CA THR A 8 -23.32 -48.41 -17.72
C THR A 8 -22.61 -47.19 -18.32
N GLY A 9 -23.32 -46.49 -19.22
CA GLY A 9 -22.86 -45.27 -19.85
C GLY A 9 -22.51 -44.19 -18.83
N PHE A 10 -21.70 -43.23 -19.29
CA PHE A 10 -21.24 -42.06 -18.54
C PHE A 10 -22.33 -41.51 -17.63
N GLY A 11 -22.14 -41.64 -16.31
CA GLY A 11 -23.00 -40.99 -15.33
C GLY A 11 -22.84 -39.49 -15.46
N GLU A 12 -23.86 -38.82 -15.99
CA GLU A 12 -23.98 -37.36 -15.91
C GLU A 12 -24.22 -37.00 -14.44
N ASN A 13 -23.15 -36.80 -13.69
CA ASN A 13 -23.26 -36.04 -12.46
C ASN A 13 -23.78 -34.64 -12.85
N PRO A 14 -24.82 -34.11 -12.18
CA PRO A 14 -25.28 -32.76 -12.43
C PRO A 14 -24.09 -31.83 -12.19
N ARG A 15 -23.65 -31.14 -13.26
CA ARG A 15 -22.59 -30.13 -13.15
C ARG A 15 -23.00 -29.18 -12.04
N ALA A 16 -22.16 -29.04 -11.02
CA ALA A 16 -22.34 -28.04 -9.98
C ALA A 16 -22.62 -26.69 -10.66
N GLN A 17 -23.69 -26.01 -10.21
CA GLN A 17 -24.12 -24.74 -10.79
C GLN A 17 -22.93 -23.79 -10.89
N PHE A 18 -22.73 -23.22 -12.08
CA PHE A 18 -21.69 -22.27 -12.35
C PHE A 18 -21.92 -21.01 -11.50
N ASP A 19 -21.22 -20.91 -10.37
CA ASP A 19 -21.25 -19.72 -9.52
C ASP A 19 -20.33 -18.64 -10.13
N ALA A 20 -20.94 -17.70 -10.84
CA ALA A 20 -20.25 -16.54 -11.41
C ALA A 20 -19.65 -15.61 -10.34
N GLY A 21 -20.09 -15.71 -9.07
CA GLY A 21 -19.59 -14.93 -7.95
C GLY A 21 -18.27 -15.43 -7.36
N ALA A 22 -17.91 -16.70 -7.59
CA ALA A 22 -16.71 -17.32 -7.04
C ALA A 22 -15.39 -16.87 -7.71
N ARG A 23 -15.45 -16.13 -8.83
CA ARG A 23 -14.25 -15.56 -9.49
C ARG A 23 -13.88 -14.15 -9.03
N LYS A 24 -14.26 -13.73 -7.82
CA LYS A 24 -13.82 -12.43 -7.27
C LYS A 24 -12.37 -12.42 -6.77
N THR A 25 -11.68 -13.56 -6.79
CA THR A 25 -10.22 -13.58 -6.58
C THR A 25 -9.55 -13.45 -7.94
N PRO A 26 -8.88 -12.33 -8.26
CA PRO A 26 -8.08 -12.27 -9.47
C PRO A 26 -7.04 -13.39 -9.39
N LEU A 27 -7.04 -14.28 -10.38
CA LEU A 27 -5.98 -15.25 -10.60
C LEU A 27 -4.66 -14.49 -10.52
N ARG A 28 -3.86 -14.76 -9.48
CA ARG A 28 -2.55 -14.13 -9.28
C ARG A 28 -1.73 -14.39 -10.54
N VAL A 29 -1.56 -13.36 -11.37
CA VAL A 29 -0.77 -13.46 -12.60
C VAL A 29 0.63 -13.92 -12.16
N PRO A 30 1.18 -15.01 -12.73
CA PRO A 30 2.50 -15.47 -12.36
C PRO A 30 3.50 -14.35 -12.65
N ALA A 31 4.34 -14.04 -11.67
CA ALA A 31 5.36 -13.01 -11.82
C ALA A 31 6.25 -13.33 -13.03
N LYS A 32 6.39 -12.39 -13.97
CA LYS A 32 7.33 -12.54 -15.09
C LYS A 32 8.75 -12.68 -14.55
N ARG A 33 9.51 -13.60 -15.14
CA ARG A 33 10.90 -13.87 -14.77
C ARG A 33 11.75 -13.77 -16.02
N GLU A 34 12.78 -12.94 -15.96
CA GLU A 34 13.80 -12.84 -17.00
C GLU A 34 15.18 -12.96 -16.34
N ARG A 35 16.11 -13.61 -17.05
CA ARG A 35 17.49 -13.77 -16.59
C ARG A 35 18.30 -12.58 -17.06
N VAL A 36 18.82 -11.80 -16.12
CA VAL A 36 19.72 -10.68 -16.39
C VAL A 36 21.11 -11.03 -15.87
N LYS A 37 22.16 -10.58 -16.57
CA LYS A 37 23.53 -10.67 -16.07
C LYS A 37 23.82 -9.48 -15.15
N LEU A 38 24.49 -9.73 -14.04
CA LEU A 38 25.04 -8.69 -13.20
C LEU A 38 26.32 -8.15 -13.87
N GLY A 39 26.33 -6.86 -14.18
CA GLY A 39 27.49 -6.18 -14.74
C GLY A 39 28.54 -5.86 -13.68
N GLU A 40 29.68 -5.34 -14.15
CA GLU A 40 30.74 -4.86 -13.27
C GLU A 40 30.23 -3.73 -12.36
N GLY A 41 30.56 -3.81 -11.07
CA GLY A 41 30.09 -2.85 -10.06
C GLY A 41 28.65 -3.08 -9.56
N GLY A 42 28.07 -4.26 -9.79
CA GLY A 42 26.78 -4.64 -9.18
C GLY A 42 25.55 -4.01 -9.85
N ARG A 43 25.71 -3.50 -11.07
CA ARG A 43 24.61 -2.91 -11.84
C ARG A 43 23.94 -3.96 -12.71
N PHE A 44 22.63 -3.87 -12.86
CA PHE A 44 21.87 -4.67 -13.82
C PHE A 44 20.81 -3.79 -14.49
N VAL A 45 20.35 -4.20 -15.66
CA VAL A 45 19.33 -3.47 -16.42
C VAL A 45 17.99 -4.13 -16.19
N ILE A 46 16.96 -3.33 -15.87
CA ILE A 46 15.58 -3.79 -15.84
C ILE A 46 15.06 -3.85 -17.28
N PRO A 47 14.67 -5.02 -17.81
CA PRO A 47 14.14 -5.15 -19.17
C PRO A 47 12.94 -4.24 -19.44
N ALA A 48 12.78 -3.80 -20.70
CA ALA A 48 11.73 -2.84 -21.07
C ALA A 48 10.32 -3.34 -20.70
N ALA A 49 10.01 -4.61 -20.99
CA ALA A 49 8.73 -5.22 -20.67
C ALA A 49 8.41 -5.20 -19.16
N MET A 50 9.43 -5.36 -18.31
CA MET A 50 9.27 -5.27 -16.85
C MET A 50 9.11 -3.83 -16.38
N ARG A 51 9.84 -2.87 -16.99
CA ARG A 51 9.67 -1.43 -16.67
C ARG A 51 8.26 -0.94 -16.97
N GLU A 52 7.69 -1.35 -18.10
CA GLU A 52 6.32 -0.99 -18.50
C GLU A 52 5.28 -1.54 -17.52
N GLU A 53 5.41 -2.80 -17.12
CA GLU A 53 4.50 -3.43 -16.15
C GLU A 53 4.63 -2.83 -14.74
N MET A 54 5.86 -2.47 -14.36
CA MET A 54 6.13 -1.70 -13.15
C MET A 54 5.68 -0.23 -13.26
N GLY A 55 5.29 0.24 -14.45
CA GLY A 55 4.90 1.62 -14.71
C GLY A 55 5.97 2.65 -14.36
N VAL A 56 7.25 2.27 -14.41
CA VAL A 56 8.37 3.13 -14.03
C VAL A 56 8.92 3.88 -15.24
N ARG A 57 9.20 5.17 -15.06
CA ARG A 57 9.80 6.02 -16.10
C ARG A 57 11.28 6.26 -15.83
N PRO A 58 12.11 6.50 -16.86
CA PRO A 58 13.49 6.92 -16.65
C PRO A 58 13.55 8.19 -15.79
N GLY A 59 14.38 8.18 -14.75
CA GLY A 59 14.51 9.29 -13.80
C GLY A 59 13.60 9.20 -12.58
N GLU A 60 12.76 8.17 -12.47
CA GLU A 60 11.99 7.90 -11.25
C GLU A 60 12.81 7.11 -10.22
N ASP A 61 12.54 7.38 -8.93
CA ASP A 61 13.15 6.69 -7.82
C ASP A 61 12.52 5.29 -7.60
N LEU A 62 13.40 4.33 -7.36
CA LEU A 62 13.04 2.94 -7.06
C LEU A 62 13.44 2.61 -5.62
N ILE A 63 12.55 1.91 -4.91
CA ILE A 63 12.87 1.33 -3.62
C ILE A 63 13.33 -0.11 -3.84
N LEU A 64 14.52 -0.42 -3.33
CA LEU A 64 15.08 -1.76 -3.30
C LEU A 64 15.09 -2.24 -1.85
N HIS A 65 14.57 -3.44 -1.61
CA HIS A 65 14.70 -4.12 -0.32
C HIS A 65 14.95 -5.61 -0.55
N VAL A 66 15.63 -6.25 0.40
CA VAL A 66 15.88 -7.68 0.37
C VAL A 66 14.93 -8.36 1.35
N GLU A 67 14.20 -9.36 0.88
CA GLU A 67 13.28 -10.14 1.69
C GLU A 67 13.47 -11.62 1.34
N ASN A 68 13.78 -12.47 2.32
CA ASN A 68 14.05 -13.90 2.13
C ASN A 68 15.15 -14.21 1.08
N GLY A 69 16.14 -13.33 0.95
CA GLY A 69 17.21 -13.46 -0.05
C GLY A 69 16.81 -13.03 -1.47
N GLU A 70 15.60 -12.53 -1.67
CA GLU A 70 15.13 -11.97 -2.94
C GLU A 70 15.25 -10.44 -2.94
N LEU A 71 15.88 -9.90 -4.00
CA LEU A 71 15.85 -8.46 -4.24
C LEU A 71 14.49 -8.05 -4.80
N ARG A 72 13.73 -7.29 -4.03
CA ARG A 72 12.44 -6.74 -4.43
C ARG A 72 12.60 -5.28 -4.81
N VAL A 73 12.32 -4.98 -6.07
CA VAL A 73 12.35 -3.63 -6.64
C VAL A 73 10.92 -3.14 -6.78
N ARG A 74 10.64 -1.92 -6.30
CA ARG A 74 9.33 -1.28 -6.44
C ARG A 74 9.46 0.17 -6.86
N SER A 75 8.48 0.65 -7.62
CA SER A 75 8.29 2.09 -7.87
C SER A 75 7.87 2.80 -6.58
N TRP A 76 8.41 3.99 -6.32
CA TRP A 76 7.99 4.85 -5.21
C TRP A 76 6.48 5.09 -5.17
N LEU A 77 5.89 5.49 -6.31
CA LEU A 77 4.46 5.81 -6.41
C LEU A 77 3.56 4.58 -6.20
N GLN A 78 3.98 3.42 -6.73
CA GLN A 78 3.24 2.18 -6.47
C GLN A 78 3.34 1.75 -5.00
N ASN A 79 4.51 1.93 -4.38
CA ASN A 79 4.67 1.64 -2.96
C ASN A 79 3.78 2.55 -2.10
N LEU A 80 3.73 3.84 -2.41
CA LEU A 80 2.83 4.78 -1.74
C LEU A 80 1.37 4.36 -1.88
N ARG A 81 0.92 4.01 -3.10
CA ARG A 81 -0.47 3.54 -3.33
C ARG A 81 -0.79 2.27 -2.56
N ARG A 82 0.15 1.32 -2.49
CA ARG A 82 -0.04 0.09 -1.72
C ARG A 82 -0.17 0.39 -0.24
N VAL A 83 0.74 1.18 0.32
CA VAL A 83 0.70 1.57 1.75
C VAL A 83 -0.60 2.33 2.04
N GLN A 84 -1.00 3.24 1.17
CA GLN A 84 -2.30 3.93 1.28
C GLN A 84 -3.48 2.95 1.23
N ALA A 85 -3.43 1.93 0.37
CA ALA A 85 -4.47 0.91 0.29
C ALA A 85 -4.52 0.03 1.56
N GLU A 86 -3.37 -0.43 2.06
CA GLU A 86 -3.28 -1.20 3.31
C GLU A 86 -3.80 -0.39 4.51
N LEU A 87 -3.42 0.88 4.61
CA LEU A 87 -3.83 1.76 5.69
C LEU A 87 -5.27 2.29 5.54
N SER A 88 -5.84 2.26 4.33
CA SER A 88 -7.22 2.69 4.11
C SER A 88 -8.24 1.85 4.90
N ALA A 89 -7.91 0.59 5.21
CA ALA A 89 -8.73 -0.28 6.05
C ALA A 89 -8.84 0.21 7.51
N LEU A 90 -7.89 1.02 7.97
CA LEU A 90 -7.88 1.60 9.32
C LEU A 90 -8.66 2.92 9.40
N LYS A 91 -9.02 3.50 8.25
CA LYS A 91 -9.75 4.77 8.17
C LYS A 91 -11.25 4.53 8.39
N LYS A 92 -11.88 5.29 9.29
CA LYS A 92 -13.34 5.32 9.39
C LYS A 92 -13.94 5.94 8.13
N PRO A 93 -14.94 5.30 7.49
CA PRO A 93 -15.56 5.85 6.30
C PRO A 93 -16.28 7.17 6.60
N GLY A 94 -16.12 8.16 5.72
CA GLY A 94 -16.74 9.48 5.84
C GLY A 94 -15.99 10.51 6.69
N GLU A 95 -14.94 10.10 7.43
CA GLU A 95 -14.16 11.00 8.26
C GLU A 95 -12.81 11.34 7.61
N SER A 96 -12.46 12.63 7.58
CA SER A 96 -11.16 13.08 7.08
C SER A 96 -10.17 13.17 8.22
N VAL A 97 -9.32 12.15 8.34
CA VAL A 97 -8.22 12.09 9.34
C VAL A 97 -7.32 13.33 9.25
N VAL A 98 -7.16 13.88 8.05
CA VAL A 98 -6.35 15.09 7.81
C VAL A 98 -7.02 16.31 8.43
N ASP A 99 -8.34 16.48 8.22
CA ASP A 99 -9.06 17.64 8.75
C ASP A 99 -9.18 17.59 10.28
N GLU A 100 -9.37 16.39 10.85
CA GLU A 100 -9.34 16.16 12.30
C GLU A 100 -7.97 16.55 12.89
N PHE A 101 -6.88 16.05 12.30
CA PHE A 101 -5.52 16.39 12.74
C PHE A 101 -5.21 17.88 12.61
N LEU A 102 -5.60 18.51 11.50
CA LEU A 102 -5.41 19.95 11.30
C LEU A 102 -6.21 20.79 12.29
N LYS A 103 -7.43 20.36 12.63
CA LYS A 103 -8.25 21.00 13.66
C LYS A 103 -7.56 20.91 15.03
N GLU A 104 -7.10 19.74 15.41
CA GLU A 104 -6.37 19.53 16.68
C GLU A 104 -5.13 20.41 16.76
N ARG A 105 -4.34 20.49 15.68
CA ARG A 105 -3.15 21.35 15.61
C ARG A 105 -3.47 22.83 15.75
N ARG A 106 -4.55 23.33 15.16
CA ARG A 106 -4.98 24.73 15.31
C ARG A 106 -5.46 25.01 16.74
N GLU A 107 -6.19 24.08 17.35
CA GLU A 107 -6.63 24.20 18.73
C GLU A 107 -5.46 24.21 19.72
N GLU A 108 -4.44 23.37 19.47
CA GLU A 108 -3.20 23.35 20.25
C GLU A 108 -2.45 24.68 20.16
N GLN A 109 -2.31 25.24 18.95
CA GLN A 109 -1.70 26.57 18.74
C GLN A 109 -2.46 27.66 19.50
N LEU A 110 -3.79 27.72 19.38
CA LEU A 110 -4.63 28.67 20.10
C LEU A 110 -4.47 28.57 21.63
N ARG A 111 -4.28 27.36 22.18
CA ARG A 111 -4.03 27.16 23.61
C ARG A 111 -2.65 27.65 24.02
N SER A 112 -1.64 27.44 23.17
CA SER A 112 -0.28 27.93 23.39
C SER A 112 -0.23 29.45 23.40
N ASP A 113 -0.86 30.10 22.41
CA ASP A 113 -0.89 31.57 22.30
C ASP A 113 -1.59 32.19 23.51
N LYS A 114 -2.76 31.68 23.91
CA LYS A 114 -3.46 32.13 25.14
C LYS A 114 -2.61 31.97 26.40
N ARG A 115 -1.80 30.92 26.48
CA ARG A 115 -0.90 30.68 27.62
C ARG A 115 0.23 31.70 27.63
N LEU A 116 0.83 31.98 26.48
CA LEU A 116 1.86 33.00 26.32
C LEU A 116 1.32 34.38 26.69
N ASP A 117 0.16 34.77 26.16
CA ASP A 117 -0.49 36.05 26.46
C ASP A 117 -0.72 36.24 27.97
N ARG A 118 -1.18 35.18 28.66
CA ARG A 118 -1.37 35.18 30.11
C ARG A 118 -0.06 35.43 30.86
N LEU A 119 1.00 34.71 30.50
CA LEU A 119 2.32 34.85 31.13
C LEU A 119 2.91 36.24 30.87
N HIS A 120 2.69 36.82 29.68
CA HIS A 120 3.07 38.19 29.37
C HIS A 120 2.33 39.21 30.24
N ALA A 121 1.01 39.04 30.44
CA ALA A 121 0.23 39.90 31.33
C ALA A 121 0.69 39.81 32.81
N GLU A 122 0.98 38.61 33.30
CA GLU A 122 1.51 38.39 34.66
C GLU A 122 2.93 38.97 34.82
N GLY A 123 3.78 38.87 33.80
CA GLY A 123 5.13 39.45 33.81
C GLY A 123 5.13 40.99 33.78
N THR A 124 4.27 41.59 32.95
CA THR A 124 4.15 43.07 32.86
C THR A 124 3.59 43.69 34.15
N THR A 125 2.64 43.02 34.80
CA THR A 125 2.07 43.48 36.08
C THR A 125 3.07 43.35 37.22
N THR A 126 3.87 42.28 37.27
CA THR A 126 4.93 42.09 38.28
C THR A 126 6.03 43.14 38.14
N ARG A 127 6.45 43.48 36.91
CA ARG A 127 7.45 44.53 36.64
C ARG A 127 6.95 45.93 37.00
N LYS A 128 5.65 46.19 36.88
CA LYS A 128 5.02 47.48 37.24
C LYS A 128 4.84 47.65 38.75
N ARG A 129 4.71 46.57 39.52
CA ARG A 129 4.64 46.61 40.99
C ARG A 129 6.01 46.71 41.68
N ALA A 130 7.09 46.33 40.99
CA ALA A 130 8.46 46.40 41.50
C ALA A 130 9.16 47.75 41.22
N LYS A 131 8.44 48.74 40.67
CA LYS A 131 8.91 50.09 40.40
C LYS A 131 8.06 51.08 41.16
#